data_AF-A0A7V6H2B1-F1
#
_entry.id   AF-A0A7V6H2B1-F1
#
_cell.length_a   1.000
_cell.length_b   1.000
_cell.length_c   1.000
_cell.angle_alpha   90.00
_cell.angle_beta   90.00
_cell.angle_gamma   90.00
#
_symmetry.space_group_name_H-M   'P 1'
#
loop_
_entity.id
_entity.type
_entity.pdbx_description
1 polymer ?
#
loop_
_entity_poly.entity_id
_entity_poly.type
_entity_poly.pdbx_seq_one_letter_code
_entity_poly.pdbx_strand_id
1 'polypeptide(L)' 'FRLVQTPQVFRTDLLKKAYSNGYRESFTDDASVVEAAGHAITLVEGNQENIKITSPFDMMVAHVIVSGDCDQKG' A
#
# COMPACT_ATOMS: atom_id res chain seq x y z
N PHE A 1 1.52 4.88 -14.32
CA PHE A 1 1.62 3.88 -13.23
C PHE A 1 1.48 4.64 -11.92
N ARG A 2 0.56 4.25 -11.05
CA ARG A 2 0.38 4.89 -9.74
C ARG A 2 0.99 3.98 -8.69
N LEU A 3 1.88 4.51 -7.85
CA LEU A 3 2.42 3.77 -6.72
C LEU A 3 1.33 3.66 -5.67
N VAL A 4 0.90 2.44 -5.37
CA VAL A 4 -0.09 2.15 -4.33
C VAL A 4 0.65 1.71 -3.07
N GLN A 5 0.27 2.29 -1.93
CA GLN A 5 0.84 1.98 -0.62
C GLN A 5 -0.20 1.28 0.27
N THR A 6 0.29 0.66 1.34
CA THR A 6 -0.52 0.20 2.48
C THR A 6 -0.41 1.22 3.62
N PRO A 7 -1.33 1.29 4.60
CA PRO A 7 -2.51 0.45 4.76
C PRO A 7 -3.58 0.72 3.70
N GLN A 8 -4.27 -0.34 3.30
CA GLN A 8 -5.51 -0.27 2.53
C GLN A 8 -6.66 -0.68 3.45
N VAL A 9 -7.78 0.03 3.39
CA VAL A 9 -8.92 -0.21 4.29
C VAL A 9 -10.17 -0.50 3.48
N PHE A 10 -10.80 -1.64 3.77
CA PHE A 10 -12.03 -2.07 3.11
C PHE A 10 -13.04 -2.55 4.15
N ARG A 11 -14.32 -2.43 3.80
CA ARG A 11 -15.36 -3.17 4.51
C ARG A 11 -15.15 -4.68 4.34
N THR A 12 -15.17 -5.41 5.44
CA THR A 12 -14.87 -6.86 5.45
C THR A 12 -15.81 -7.66 4.55
N ASP A 13 -17.10 -7.34 4.53
CA ASP A 13 -18.09 -8.05 3.71
C ASP A 13 -17.89 -7.81 2.22
N LEU A 14 -17.48 -6.59 1.84
CA LEU A 14 -17.12 -6.26 0.47
C LEU A 14 -15.84 -6.98 0.04
N LEU A 15 -14.79 -6.92 0.86
CA LEU A 15 -13.50 -7.55 0.54
C LEU A 15 -13.67 -9.06 0.33
N LYS A 16 -14.36 -9.75 1.24
CA LYS A 16 -14.62 -11.20 1.11
C LYS A 16 -15.36 -11.55 -0.17
N LYS A 17 -16.37 -10.76 -0.56
CA LYS A 17 -17.08 -10.96 -1.83
C LYS A 17 -16.15 -10.76 -3.04
N ALA A 18 -15.30 -9.75 -3.01
CA ALA A 18 -14.34 -9.51 -4.09
C ALA A 18 -13.38 -10.69 -4.28
N TYR A 19 -12.85 -11.26 -3.19
CA TYR A 19 -11.97 -12.44 -3.23
C TYR A 19 -12.66 -13.74 -3.69
N SER A 20 -13.99 -13.79 -3.72
CA SER A 20 -14.72 -14.97 -4.22
C SER A 20 -14.65 -15.13 -5.75
N ASN A 21 -14.18 -14.11 -6.48
CA ASN A 21 -14.09 -14.11 -7.95
C ASN A 21 -12.93 -14.95 -8.54
N GLY A 22 -12.20 -15.70 -7.71
CA GLY A 22 -11.04 -16.50 -8.12
C GLY A 22 -9.79 -15.65 -8.38
N TYR A 23 -8.61 -16.27 -8.26
CA TYR A 23 -7.33 -15.59 -8.46
C TYR A 23 -7.10 -15.23 -9.94
N ARG A 24 -6.47 -14.07 -10.18
CA ARG A 24 -5.99 -13.60 -11.49
C ARG A 24 -4.56 -13.09 -11.31
N GLU A 25 -3.68 -13.34 -12.29
CA GLU A 25 -2.29 -12.85 -12.26
C GLU A 25 -2.18 -11.31 -12.23
N SER A 26 -3.24 -10.62 -12.66
CA SER A 26 -3.31 -9.16 -12.60
C SER A 26 -3.51 -8.61 -11.18
N PHE A 27 -3.79 -9.45 -10.18
CA PHE A 27 -3.97 -9.00 -8.80
C PHE A 27 -2.62 -8.76 -8.13
N THR A 28 -2.39 -7.52 -7.72
CA THR A 28 -1.13 -7.09 -7.09
C THR A 28 -1.29 -6.65 -5.64
N ASP A 29 -2.50 -6.23 -5.25
CA ASP A 29 -2.89 -5.84 -3.90
C ASP A 29 -4.42 -5.97 -3.71
N ASP A 30 -4.92 -5.67 -2.50
CA ASP A 30 -6.34 -5.78 -2.18
C ASP A 30 -7.20 -4.81 -3.01
N ALA A 31 -6.69 -3.60 -3.29
CA ALA A 31 -7.37 -2.61 -4.14
C ALA A 31 -7.62 -3.15 -5.56
N SER A 32 -6.64 -3.81 -6.18
CA SER A 32 -6.78 -4.41 -7.51
C SER A 32 -7.83 -5.52 -7.56
N VAL A 33 -8.00 -6.29 -6.47
CA VAL A 33 -9.06 -7.30 -6.34
C VAL A 33 -10.43 -6.64 -6.26
N VAL A 34 -10.54 -5.56 -5.49
CA VAL A 34 -11.79 -4.81 -5.29
C VAL A 34 -12.21 -4.06 -6.57
N GLU A 35 -11.27 -3.44 -7.28
CA GLU A 35 -11.52 -2.81 -8.58
C GLU A 35 -12.00 -3.83 -9.62
N ALA A 36 -11.35 -5.00 -9.69
CA ALA A 36 -11.75 -6.06 -10.61
C ALA A 36 -13.13 -6.67 -10.28
N ALA A 37 -13.58 -6.55 -9.03
CA ALA A 37 -14.95 -6.90 -8.62
C ALA A 37 -15.99 -5.82 -8.98
N GLY A 38 -15.59 -4.73 -9.66
CA GLY A 38 -16.45 -3.67 -10.15
C GLY A 38 -16.72 -2.55 -9.13
N HIS A 39 -15.99 -2.52 -8.02
CA HIS A 39 -16.12 -1.48 -7.01
C HIS A 39 -15.12 -0.34 -7.26
N ALA A 40 -15.57 0.90 -7.08
CA ALA A 40 -14.69 2.06 -7.14
C ALA A 40 -13.75 2.10 -5.92
N ILE A 41 -12.49 2.45 -6.14
CA ILE A 41 -11.54 2.78 -5.07
C ILE A 41 -11.43 4.29 -4.90
N THR A 42 -11.09 4.72 -3.68
CA THR A 42 -10.75 6.11 -3.39
C THR A 42 -9.29 6.16 -2.99
N LEU A 43 -8.55 7.10 -3.56
CA LEU A 43 -7.14 7.25 -3.29
C LEU A 43 -6.94 8.45 -2.38
N VAL A 44 -6.13 8.26 -1.35
CA VAL A 44 -5.74 9.27 -0.36
C VAL A 44 -4.27 9.60 -0.54
N GLU A 45 -3.85 10.80 -0.13
CA GLU A 45 -2.44 11.16 -0.16
C GLU A 45 -1.65 10.25 0.79
N GLY A 46 -0.54 9.70 0.29
CA GLY A 46 0.33 8.82 1.05
C GLY A 46 1.50 9.59 1.70
N ASN A 47 2.24 8.91 2.57
CA ASN A 47 3.55 9.42 3.02
C ASN A 47 4.65 8.78 2.15
N GLN A 48 5.52 9.58 1.54
CA GLN A 48 6.65 9.09 0.75
C GLN A 48 7.65 8.26 1.59
N GLU A 49 7.71 8.49 2.89
CA GLU A 49 8.54 7.75 3.83
C GLU A 49 8.00 6.35 4.14
N ASN A 50 6.74 6.07 3.79
CA ASN A 50 6.12 4.76 3.92
C ASN A 50 6.57 3.83 2.76
N ILE A 51 7.88 3.59 2.73
CA ILE A 51 8.54 2.80 1.69
C ILE A 51 8.31 1.31 1.91
N LYS A 52 8.19 0.57 0.81
CA LYS A 52 8.27 -0.88 0.82
C LYS A 52 9.74 -1.29 0.74
N ILE A 53 10.24 -1.99 1.74
CA ILE A 53 11.61 -2.54 1.73
C ILE A 53 11.63 -3.78 0.84
N THR A 54 12.32 -3.71 -0.30
CA THR A 54 12.43 -4.77 -1.31
C THR A 54 13.87 -5.08 -1.72
N SER A 55 14.82 -4.22 -1.36
CA SER A 55 16.23 -4.33 -1.68
C SER A 55 17.13 -3.93 -0.50
N PRO A 56 18.42 -4.32 -0.51
CA PRO A 56 19.37 -3.84 0.49
C PRO A 56 19.53 -2.31 0.51
N PHE A 57 19.28 -1.64 -0.63
CA PHE A 57 19.32 -0.18 -0.69
C PHE A 57 18.19 0.46 0.13
N ASP A 58 16.99 -0.13 0.08
CA ASP A 58 15.83 0.36 0.84
C ASP A 58 16.08 0.33 2.35
N MET A 59 16.91 -0.60 2.83
CA MET A 59 17.33 -0.65 4.24
C MET A 59 18.15 0.56 4.66
N MET A 60 19.05 1.04 3.78
CA MET A 60 19.84 2.25 4.06
C MET A 60 18.93 3.48 4.09
N VAL A 61 17.97 3.56 3.16
CA VAL A 61 16.97 4.64 3.13
C VAL A 61 16.10 4.62 4.39
N ALA A 62 15.58 3.44 4.77
CA ALA A 62 14.77 3.27 5.98
C ALA A 62 15.52 3.70 7.25
N HIS A 63 16.82 3.40 7.34
CA HIS A 63 17.65 3.84 8.46
C HIS A 63 17.74 5.36 8.56
N VAL A 64 17.90 6.05 7.43
CA VAL A 64 17.93 7.52 7.38
C VAL A 64 16.57 8.10 7.78
N ILE A 65 15.46 7.55 7.26
CA ILE A 65 14.09 7.99 7.60
C ILE A 65 13.86 7.89 9.12
N VAL A 66 14.18 6.74 9.73
CA VAL A 66 13.94 6.52 11.17
C VAL A 66 14.90 7.34 12.05
N SER A 67 16.13 7.59 11.59
CA SER A 67 17.13 8.35 12.35
C SER A 67 16.97 9.87 12.22
N GLY A 68 16.33 10.34 11.14
CA GLY A 68 16.08 11.76 10.85
C GLY A 68 15.11 12.44 11.82
N ASP A 69 14.39 11.67 12.64
CA ASP A 69 13.49 12.18 13.69
C ASP A 69 14.21 12.72 14.94
N CYS A 70 15.55 12.66 15.02
CA CYS A 70 16.32 13.12 16.19
C CYS A 70 16.64 14.64 16.19
N ASP A 71 16.53 15.36 15.07
CA ASP A 71 17.09 16.73 14.92
C ASP A 71 16.07 17.86 14.66
N GLN A 72 14.79 17.70 15.03
CA GLN A 72 13.81 18.81 15.02
C GLN A 72 13.34 19.23 16.43
N LYS A 73 14.31 19.49 17.33
CA LYS A 73 14.10 20.39 18.47
C LYS A 73 15.04 21.59 18.36
N GLY A 74 14.61 22.56 17.55
CA GLY A 74 15.11 23.94 17.55
C GLY A 74 13.96 24.88 17.87
#